data_AF-A0A224XS67-F1
#
_entry.id   AF-A0A224XS67-F1
#
_cell.length_a   1.000
_cell.length_b   1.000
_cell.length_c   1.000
_cell.angle_alpha   90.00
_cell.angle_beta   90.00
_cell.angle_gamma   90.00
#
_symmetry.space_group_name_H-M   'P 1'
#
loop_
_entity.id
_entity.type
_entity.pdbx_description
1 polymer ?
#
loop_
_entity_poly.entity_id
_entity_poly.type
_entity_poly.pdbx_seq_one_letter_code
_entity_poly.pdbx_strand_id
1 'polypeptide(L)'
;SLCESLNKNNTRKVDFIKPEDLLINERYKIHQFDVVDTRYGKTLRVTITFKDKQSFLFLPKRFLNDLKEEEILNYKEGLCIIYLGK
;
A
#
# COMPACT_ATOMS: atom_id res chain seq x y z
N SER A 1 15.85 10.04 -0.10
CA SER A 1 15.19 9.01 -0.95
C SER A 1 13.75 9.43 -1.27
N LEU A 2 13.10 8.88 -2.32
CA LEU A 2 11.69 9.18 -2.64
C LEU A 2 10.76 8.94 -1.45
N CYS A 3 11.06 7.91 -0.65
CA CYS A 3 10.35 7.55 0.57
C CYS A 3 10.40 8.67 1.63
N GLU A 4 11.56 9.29 1.83
CA GLU A 4 11.72 10.41 2.77
C GLU A 4 10.97 11.66 2.33
N SER A 5 10.96 11.96 1.02
CA SER A 5 10.21 13.10 0.47
C SER A 5 8.70 12.92 0.60
N LEU A 6 8.20 11.68 0.45
CA LEU A 6 6.79 11.35 0.67
C LEU A 6 6.41 11.46 2.15
N ASN A 7 7.27 10.98 3.06
CA ASN A 7 7.04 11.12 4.51
C ASN A 7 7.04 12.57 4.97
N LYS A 8 7.96 13.40 4.45
CA LYS A 8 8.10 14.80 4.85
C LYS A 8 6.94 15.70 4.40
N ASN A 9 6.31 15.37 3.26
CA ASN A 9 5.20 16.15 2.70
C ASN A 9 3.82 15.61 3.08
N ASN A 10 3.73 14.58 3.94
CA ASN A 10 2.46 13.99 4.28
C ASN A 10 1.72 14.80 5.37
N THR A 11 0.82 15.66 4.93
CA THR A 11 -0.09 16.45 5.79
C THR A 11 -1.13 15.61 6.55
N ARG A 12 -1.24 14.29 6.29
CA ARG A 12 -2.21 13.38 6.93
C ARG A 12 -1.62 12.39 7.95
N LYS A 13 -0.34 12.48 8.35
CA LYS A 13 0.30 11.56 9.33
C LYS A 13 0.20 10.07 8.96
N VAL A 14 0.36 9.71 7.68
CA VAL A 14 0.36 8.30 7.26
C VAL A 14 1.76 7.93 6.75
N ASP A 15 2.50 7.12 7.50
CA ASP A 15 3.88 6.83 7.14
C ASP A 15 3.96 5.94 5.89
N PHE A 16 4.80 6.28 4.92
CA PHE A 16 5.14 5.36 3.83
C PHE A 16 6.05 4.26 4.35
N ILE A 17 5.74 3.02 3.99
CA ILE A 17 6.53 1.82 4.31
C ILE A 17 6.91 1.07 3.03
N LYS A 18 8.10 0.47 3.02
CA LYS A 18 8.54 -0.40 1.93
C LYS A 18 8.07 -1.83 2.19
N PRO A 19 7.92 -2.67 1.15
CA PRO A 19 7.67 -4.09 1.34
C PRO A 19 8.71 -4.77 2.24
N GLU A 20 9.97 -4.32 2.21
CA GLU A 20 11.08 -4.83 3.02
C GLU A 20 10.94 -4.51 4.52
N ASP A 21 10.11 -3.53 4.88
CA ASP A 21 9.82 -3.17 6.27
C ASP A 21 8.75 -4.11 6.89
N LEU A 22 8.05 -4.90 6.06
CA LEU A 22 7.03 -5.84 6.50
C LEU A 22 7.67 -7.10 7.10
N LEU A 23 7.04 -7.62 8.14
CA LEU A 23 7.42 -8.89 8.76
C LEU A 23 6.90 -10.05 7.90
N ILE A 24 7.75 -11.05 7.72
CA ILE A 24 7.41 -12.26 6.96
C ILE A 24 6.29 -13.02 7.69
N ASN A 25 5.30 -13.49 6.94
CA ASN A 25 4.10 -14.20 7.40
C ASN A 25 3.13 -13.39 8.28
N GLU A 26 3.40 -12.10 8.50
CA GLU A 26 2.51 -11.23 9.24
C GLU A 26 1.31 -10.80 8.39
N ARG A 27 0.13 -10.76 9.00
CA ARG A 27 -1.13 -10.35 8.34
C ARG A 27 -1.40 -8.88 8.61
N TYR A 28 -1.35 -8.07 7.57
CA TYR A 28 -1.66 -6.64 7.63
C TYR A 28 -3.06 -6.35 7.11
N LYS A 29 -3.97 -5.88 7.98
CA LYS A 29 -5.33 -5.51 7.59
C LYS A 29 -5.29 -4.36 6.58
N ILE A 30 -5.99 -4.52 5.46
CA ILE A 30 -6.16 -3.49 4.45
C ILE A 30 -7.38 -2.64 4.80
N HIS A 31 -7.17 -1.32 4.89
CA HIS A 31 -8.24 -0.35 5.07
C HIS A 31 -8.75 0.20 3.75
N GLN A 32 -7.83 0.46 2.81
CA GLN A 32 -8.17 1.13 1.56
C GLN A 32 -7.19 0.75 0.45
N PHE A 33 -7.72 0.68 -0.76
CA PHE A 33 -6.94 0.67 -1.99
C PHE A 33 -7.13 1.99 -2.73
N ASP A 34 -6.06 2.52 -3.32
CA ASP A 34 -6.11 3.66 -4.21
C ASP A 34 -5.24 3.41 -5.43
N VAL A 35 -5.72 3.79 -6.61
CA VAL A 35 -4.88 3.87 -7.81
C VAL A 35 -4.33 5.30 -7.87
N VAL A 36 -3.00 5.42 -7.91
CA VAL A 36 -2.32 6.72 -7.89
C VAL A 36 -1.50 6.87 -9.16
N ASP A 37 -1.66 8.01 -9.84
CA ASP A 37 -0.84 8.38 -10.99
C ASP A 37 0.55 8.83 -10.52
N THR A 38 1.58 8.24 -11.11
CA THR A 38 2.98 8.64 -10.91
C THR A 38 3.60 9.04 -12.24
N ARG A 39 4.78 9.69 -12.19
CA ARG A 39 5.56 9.99 -13.41
C ARG A 39 5.94 8.75 -14.25
N TYR A 40 5.82 7.55 -13.70
CA TYR A 40 6.10 6.27 -14.36
C TYR A 40 4.81 5.49 -14.69
N GLY A 41 3.65 6.14 -14.60
CA GLY A 41 2.32 5.55 -14.79
C GLY A 41 1.58 5.27 -13.48
N LYS A 42 0.45 4.58 -13.59
CA LYS A 42 -0.40 4.20 -12.45
C LYS A 42 0.28 3.17 -11.54
N THR A 43 0.09 3.32 -10.23
CA THR A 43 0.50 2.36 -9.20
C THR A 43 -0.63 2.12 -8.20
N LEU A 44 -0.63 0.94 -7.57
CA LEU A 44 -1.58 0.61 -6.51
C LEU A 44 -0.99 1.03 -5.15
N ARG A 45 -1.67 1.93 -4.46
CA ARG A 45 -1.42 2.28 -3.07
C ARG A 45 -2.38 1.50 -2.19
N VAL A 46 -1.85 0.91 -1.13
CA VAL A 46 -2.65 0.23 -0.12
C VAL A 46 -2.41 0.88 1.24
N THR A 47 -3.48 1.14 1.96
CA THR A 47 -3.43 1.63 3.34
C THR A 47 -3.61 0.45 4.29
N ILE A 48 -2.63 0.25 5.18
CA ILE A 48 -2.63 -0.85 6.16
C ILE A 48 -2.37 -0.31 7.57
N THR A 49 -2.70 -1.11 8.59
CA THR A 49 -2.16 -0.88 9.95
C THR A 49 -0.78 -1.52 10.05
N PHE A 50 0.24 -0.73 10.37
CA PHE A 50 1.60 -1.18 10.64
C PHE A 50 2.11 -0.50 11.92
N LYS A 51 2.56 -1.30 12.90
CA LYS A 51 3.01 -0.81 14.23
C LYS A 51 2.02 0.18 14.86
N ASP A 52 0.75 -0.20 14.89
CA ASP A 52 -0.39 0.57 15.45
C ASP A 52 -0.65 1.93 14.79
N LYS A 53 -0.11 2.15 13.58
CA LYS A 53 -0.33 3.35 12.78
C LYS A 53 -0.87 2.99 11.41
N GLN A 54 -1.60 3.92 10.80
CA GLN A 54 -1.89 3.80 9.39
C GLN A 54 -0.63 4.08 8.58
N SER A 55 -0.37 3.24 7.60
CA SER A 55 0.77 3.35 6.71
C SER A 55 0.37 3.05 5.26
N PHE A 56 1.07 3.69 4.33
CA PHE A 56 0.89 3.46 2.90
C PHE A 56 1.98 2.54 2.35
N LEU A 57 1.55 1.53 1.60
CA LEU A 57 2.39 0.62 0.85
C LEU A 57 2.11 0.82 -0.65
N PHE A 58 3.15 1.06 -1.44
CA PHE A 58 3.04 1.00 -2.90
C PHE A 58 3.32 -0.43 -3.37
N LEU A 59 2.32 -1.05 -3.99
CA LEU A 59 2.48 -2.35 -4.61
C LEU A 59 3.03 -2.21 -6.03
N PRO A 60 3.86 -3.15 -6.49
CA PRO A 60 4.33 -3.18 -7.87
C PRO A 60 3.19 -3.15 -8.89
N LYS A 61 3.41 -2.52 -10.05
CA LYS A 61 2.40 -2.35 -11.11
C LYS A 61 1.71 -3.65 -11.54
N ARG A 62 2.38 -4.80 -11.44
CA ARG A 62 1.77 -6.11 -11.74
C ARG A 62 0.46 -6.36 -10.98
N PHE A 63 0.36 -5.89 -9.73
CA PHE A 63 -0.85 -6.04 -8.93
C PHE A 63 -2.05 -5.24 -9.48
N LEU A 64 -1.82 -4.15 -10.23
CA LEU A 64 -2.89 -3.46 -10.97
C LEU A 64 -3.38 -4.24 -12.19
N ASN A 65 -2.53 -5.10 -12.76
CA ASN A 65 -2.94 -5.92 -13.90
C ASN A 65 -3.74 -7.14 -13.43
N ASP A 66 -3.38 -7.68 -12.26
CA ASP A 66 -4.00 -8.88 -11.70
C ASP A 66 -5.33 -8.58 -10.98
N LEU A 67 -5.49 -7.37 -10.42
CA LEU A 67 -6.71 -6.91 -9.76
C LEU A 67 -7.48 -5.98 -10.70
N LYS A 68 -8.75 -6.28 -10.98
CA LYS A 68 -9.57 -5.36 -11.80
C LYS A 68 -9.81 -4.06 -11.03
N GLU A 69 -9.72 -2.91 -11.70
CA GLU A 69 -9.99 -1.60 -11.06
C GLU A 69 -11.39 -1.57 -10.39
N GLU A 70 -12.38 -2.26 -10.96
CA GLU A 70 -13.72 -2.41 -10.36
C GLU A 70 -13.71 -3.18 -9.03
N GLU A 71 -12.87 -4.20 -8.87
CA GLU A 71 -12.73 -4.96 -7.62
C GLU A 71 -12.05 -4.13 -6.54
N ILE A 72 -11.07 -3.31 -6.96
CA ILE A 72 -10.39 -2.33 -6.10
C ILE A 72 -11.38 -1.27 -5.58
N LEU A 73 -12.21 -0.71 -6.48
CA LEU A 73 -13.17 0.34 -6.14
C LEU A 73 -14.35 -0.16 -5.29
N ASN A 74 -14.72 -1.44 -5.43
CA ASN A 74 -15.81 -2.05 -4.68
C ASN A 74 -15.37 -2.72 -3.37
N TYR A 75 -14.12 -2.53 -2.93
CA TYR A 75 -13.63 -3.13 -1.69
C TYR A 75 -14.42 -2.63 -0.46
N LYS A 76 -14.94 -3.56 0.34
CA LYS A 76 -15.80 -3.29 1.51
C LYS A 76 -15.19 -3.70 2.86
N GLU A 77 -13.87 -3.88 2.94
CA GLU A 77 -13.11 -4.45 4.08
C GLU A 77 -13.01 -5.99 4.11
N GLY A 78 -12.00 -6.50 4.80
CA GLY A 78 -11.80 -7.94 5.11
C GLY A 78 -10.58 -8.60 4.47
N LEU A 79 -9.85 -7.90 3.60
CA LEU A 79 -8.62 -8.42 2.99
C LEU A 79 -7.41 -8.06 3.86
N CYS A 80 -6.44 -8.97 3.85
CA CYS A 80 -5.14 -8.78 4.48
C CYS A 80 -4.04 -8.98 3.44
N ILE A 81 -2.97 -8.20 3.56
CA ILE A 81 -1.71 -8.49 2.87
C ILE A 81 -0.88 -9.39 3.77
N ILE A 82 -0.28 -10.42 3.18
CA ILE A 82 0.77 -11.22 3.82
C ILE A 82 2.04 -11.01 3.03
N TYR A 83 3.10 -10.57 3.70
CA TYR A 83 4.42 -10.49 3.09
C TYR A 83 5.13 -11.82 3.24
N LEU A 84 5.52 -12.44 2.12
CA LEU A 84 6.15 -13.78 2.11
C LEU A 84 7.70 -13.72 2.02
N GLY A 85 8.29 -12.52 2.04
CA GLY A 85 9.71 -12.34 1.76
C GLY A 85 10.00 -12.08 0.28
N LYS A 86 11.29 -11.95 -0.06
CA LYS A 86 11.79 -11.86 -1.43
C LYS A 86 12.24 -13.23 -1.92
#